data_AF-A0A7L5Z3R1-F1
#
_entry.id   AF-A0A7L5Z3R1-F1
#
_cell.length_a   1.000
_cell.length_b   1.000
_cell.length_c   1.000
_cell.angle_alpha   90.00
_cell.angle_beta   90.00
_cell.angle_gamma   90.00
#
_symmetry.space_group_name_H-M   'P 1'
#
loop_
_entity.id
_entity.type
_entity.pdbx_description
1 polymer ?
#
loop_
_entity_poly.entity_id
_entity_poly.type
_entity_poly.pdbx_seq_one_letter_code
_entity_poly.pdbx_strand_id
1 'polypeptide(L)' 'MELVADSKSASPTKHKRTSPATFYRQVVAELRKVVWPTQQQLVTYFFVVLVFVLVVMTFVSLLDLAFGKLAFEIFG' A
#
# COMPACT_ATOMS: atom_id res chain seq x y z
N MET A 1 39.84 -53.64 28.70
CA MET A 1 39.24 -54.02 27.40
C MET A 1 37.77 -53.71 27.53
N GLU A 2 37.29 -52.76 26.72
CA GLU A 2 35.90 -52.31 26.53
C GLU A 2 35.00 -52.27 27.77
N LEU A 3 34.50 -51.08 28.11
CA LEU A 3 33.05 -50.90 28.26
C LEU A 3 32.75 -49.40 28.19
N VAL A 4 32.23 -49.02 27.02
CA VAL A 4 31.06 -48.14 26.84
C VAL A 4 31.24 -46.70 27.31
N ALA A 5 31.65 -45.81 26.41
CA ALA A 5 30.81 -45.18 25.38
C ALA A 5 29.76 -44.21 25.95
N ASP A 6 30.12 -42.92 25.80
CA ASP A 6 29.27 -41.84 25.28
C ASP A 6 27.85 -41.75 25.88
N SER A 7 27.70 -40.93 26.94
CA SER A 7 26.40 -40.35 27.26
C SER A 7 26.10 -39.26 26.22
N LYS A 8 25.66 -39.69 25.04
CA LYS A 8 25.20 -38.83 23.97
C LYS A 8 24.07 -37.96 24.49
N SER A 9 24.28 -36.65 24.40
CA SER A 9 23.31 -35.62 24.72
C SER A 9 22.00 -35.88 23.96
N ALA A 10 20.95 -36.18 24.72
CA ALA A 10 19.59 -36.23 24.20
C ALA A 10 19.15 -34.81 23.82
N SER A 11 19.40 -34.42 22.58
CA SER A 11 18.87 -33.19 22.00
C SER A 11 17.39 -33.41 21.67
N PRO A 12 16.45 -32.64 22.25
CA PRO A 12 15.04 -32.86 22.03
C PRO A 12 14.68 -32.42 20.61
N THR A 13 14.16 -33.36 19.81
CA THR A 13 13.60 -33.10 18.49
C THR A 13 12.38 -32.19 18.62
N LYS A 14 12.56 -30.89 18.35
CA LYS A 14 11.45 -29.92 18.27
C LYS A 14 10.52 -30.32 17.12
N HIS A 15 9.37 -30.86 17.49
CA HIS A 15 8.26 -31.15 16.60
C HIS A 15 7.84 -29.86 15.88
N LYS A 16 8.10 -29.78 14.58
CA LYS A 16 7.79 -28.64 13.73
C LYS A 16 6.28 -28.60 13.47
N ARG A 17 5.51 -28.12 14.46
CA ARG A 17 4.12 -27.70 14.26
C ARG A 17 4.15 -26.62 13.19
N THR A 18 3.44 -26.83 12.09
CA THR A 18 3.23 -25.83 11.02
C THR A 18 2.70 -24.56 11.67
N SER A 19 3.60 -23.63 11.92
CA SER A 19 3.33 -22.45 12.73
C SER A 19 2.78 -21.35 11.84
N PRO A 20 1.83 -20.51 12.33
CA PRO A 20 1.39 -19.28 11.67
C PRO A 20 2.55 -18.37 11.21
N ALA A 21 3.71 -18.48 11.88
CA ALA A 21 4.95 -17.81 11.49
C ALA A 21 5.46 -18.19 10.08
N THR A 22 5.14 -19.39 9.59
CA THR A 22 5.52 -19.86 8.26
C THR A 22 4.62 -19.25 7.18
N PHE A 23 3.31 -19.12 7.46
CA PHE A 23 2.35 -18.44 6.58
C PHE A 23 2.65 -16.94 6.46
N TYR A 24 2.98 -16.26 7.56
CA TYR A 24 3.39 -14.84 7.51
C TYR A 24 4.61 -14.62 6.62
N ARG A 25 5.61 -15.53 6.71
CA ARG A 25 6.78 -15.51 5.82
C ARG A 25 6.41 -15.71 4.35
N GLN A 26 5.44 -16.56 4.04
CA GLN A 26 4.93 -16.74 2.68
C GLN A 26 4.18 -15.50 2.17
N VAL A 27 3.34 -14.87 3.00
CA VAL A 27 2.62 -13.64 2.63
C VAL A 27 3.60 -12.50 2.32
N VAL A 28 4.63 -12.30 3.14
CA VAL A 28 5.67 -11.29 2.86
C VAL A 28 6.45 -11.60 1.58
N ALA A 29 6.72 -12.88 1.30
CA ALA A 29 7.39 -13.30 0.07
C ALA A 29 6.52 -13.05 -1.17
N GLU A 30 5.20 -13.23 -1.08
CA GLU A 30 4.26 -12.98 -2.17
C GLU A 30 3.99 -11.48 -2.35
N LEU A 31 3.89 -10.71 -1.26
CA LEU A 31 3.76 -9.25 -1.29
C LEU A 31 4.98 -8.56 -1.89
N ARG A 32 6.18 -9.15 -1.78
CA ARG A 32 7.37 -8.64 -2.51
C ARG A 32 7.32 -8.90 -4.02
N LYS A 33 6.44 -9.80 -4.49
CA LYS A 33 6.18 -9.99 -5.93
C LYS A 33 5.18 -8.98 -6.49
N VAL A 34 4.44 -8.28 -5.64
CA VAL A 34 3.71 -7.09 -6.08
C VAL A 34 4.77 -6.08 -6.48
N VAL A 35 4.81 -5.79 -7.79
CA VAL A 35 5.69 -4.80 -8.38
C VAL A 35 5.53 -3.50 -7.61
N TRP A 36 6.49 -3.19 -6.76
CA TRP A 36 6.44 -1.96 -5.97
C TRP A 36 6.76 -0.82 -6.93
N PRO A 37 5.79 0.07 -7.17
CA PRO A 37 5.91 1.09 -8.20
C PRO A 37 7.08 2.03 -7.87
N THR A 38 7.72 2.57 -8.91
CA THR A 38 8.82 3.51 -8.70
C THR A 38 8.28 4.86 -8.20
N GLN A 39 9.06 5.60 -7.41
CA GLN A 39 8.62 6.90 -6.88
C GLN A 39 8.22 7.88 -8.00
N GLN A 40 8.84 7.77 -9.18
CA GLN A 40 8.52 8.60 -10.34
C GLN A 40 7.09 8.37 -10.83
N GLN A 41 6.62 7.11 -10.87
CA GLN A 41 5.25 6.79 -11.28
C GLN A 41 4.23 7.43 -10.34
N LEU A 42 4.47 7.33 -9.03
CA LEU A 42 3.59 7.92 -8.01
C LEU A 42 3.48 9.44 -8.17
N VAL A 43 4.62 10.11 -8.38
CA VAL A 43 4.67 11.56 -8.56
C VAL A 43 3.98 11.99 -9.86
N THR A 44 4.19 11.29 -10.97
CA THR A 44 3.49 11.58 -12.23
C THR A 44 1.99 11.44 -12.07
N TYR A 45 1.50 10.34 -11.50
CA TYR A 45 0.06 10.14 -11.30
C TYR A 45 -0.53 11.16 -10.33
N PHE A 46 0.21 11.53 -9.28
CA PHE A 46 -0.18 12.61 -8.38
C PHE A 46 -0.34 13.94 -9.11
N PHE A 47 0.63 14.33 -9.95
CA PHE A 47 0.55 15.58 -10.72
C PHE A 47 -0.59 15.59 -11.73
N VAL A 48 -0.84 14.47 -12.41
CA VAL A 48 -1.98 14.34 -13.35
C VAL A 48 -3.29 14.62 -12.62
N VAL A 49 -3.51 13.99 -11.45
CA VAL A 49 -4.72 14.20 -10.65
C VAL A 49 -4.78 15.63 -10.11
N LEU A 50 -3.66 16.19 -9.65
CA LEU A 50 -3.59 17.56 -9.15
C LEU A 50 -4.01 18.58 -10.21
N VAL A 51 -3.45 18.49 -11.42
CA VAL A 51 -3.81 19.38 -12.53
C VAL A 51 -5.27 19.20 -12.92
N PHE A 52 -5.75 17.97 -12.98
CA PHE A 52 -7.16 17.68 -13.29
C PHE A 52 -8.11 18.34 -12.30
N VAL A 53 -7.86 18.21 -10.99
CA VAL A 53 -8.67 18.83 -9.94
C VAL A 53 -8.65 20.37 -10.05
N LEU A 54 -7.48 20.97 -10.32
CA LEU A 54 -7.37 22.42 -10.49
C LEU A 54 -8.19 22.95 -11.69
N VAL A 55 -8.21 22.23 -12.80
CA VAL A 55 -9.03 22.58 -13.97
C VAL A 55 -10.52 22.53 -13.62
N VAL A 56 -10.97 21.46 -12.95
CA VAL A 56 -12.37 21.33 -12.54
C VAL A 56 -12.76 22.43 -11.55
N MET A 57 -11.92 22.71 -10.55
CA MET A 57 -12.16 23.81 -9.60
C MET A 57 -12.28 25.15 -10.31
N THR A 58 -11.41 25.42 -11.28
CA THR A 58 -11.43 26.66 -12.06
C THR A 58 -12.70 26.78 -12.88
N PHE A 59 -13.09 25.71 -13.56
CA PHE A 59 -14.31 25.67 -14.37
C PHE A 59 -15.57 25.87 -13.52
N VAL A 60 -15.68 25.14 -12.41
CA VAL A 60 -16.80 25.26 -11.47
C VAL A 60 -16.85 26.69 -10.92
N SER A 61 -15.72 27.23 -10.44
CA SER A 61 -15.65 28.61 -9.93
C SER A 61 -16.07 29.66 -10.96
N LEU A 62 -15.68 29.50 -12.23
CA LEU A 62 -16.12 30.37 -13.33
C LEU A 62 -17.63 30.32 -13.51
N LEU A 63 -18.20 29.12 -13.50
CA LEU A 63 -19.64 28.93 -13.61
C LEU A 63 -20.37 29.52 -12.39
N ASP A 64 -19.90 29.28 -11.17
CA ASP A 64 -20.47 29.85 -9.94
C ASP A 64 -20.53 31.38 -10.01
N LEU A 65 -19.45 32.02 -10.50
CA LEU A 65 -19.43 33.47 -10.69
C LEU A 65 -20.39 33.93 -11.79
N ALA A 66 -20.48 33.20 -12.89
CA ALA A 66 -21.38 33.52 -13.99
C ALA A 66 -22.85 33.40 -13.56
N PHE A 67 -23.22 32.29 -12.91
CA PHE A 67 -24.56 32.07 -12.38
C PHE A 67 -24.89 33.03 -11.23
N GLY A 68 -23.94 33.33 -10.35
CA GLY A 68 -24.13 34.30 -9.28
C GLY A 68 -24.46 35.69 -9.82
N LYS A 69 -23.76 36.15 -10.86
CA LYS A 69 -24.07 37.41 -11.55
C LYS A 69 -25.44 37.39 -12.23
N LEU A 70 -25.75 36.32 -12.96
CA LEU A 70 -27.05 36.17 -13.62
C LEU A 70 -28.21 36.12 -12.63
N ALA A 71 -28.05 35.42 -11.51
CA ALA A 71 -29.05 35.35 -10.46
C ALA A 71 -29.25 36.71 -9.79
N PHE A 72 -28.19 37.47 -9.56
CA PHE A 72 -28.29 38.83 -9.02
C PHE A 72 -29.05 39.78 -9.95
N GLU A 73 -28.85 39.70 -11.27
CA GLU A 73 -29.59 40.52 -12.24
C GLU A 73 -31.07 40.11 -12.38
N ILE A 74 -31.41 38.84 -12.14
CA ILE A 74 -32.79 38.33 -12.27
C ILE A 74 -33.60 38.51 -10.98
N PHE A 75 -32.97 38.33 -9.81
CA PHE A 75 -33.64 38.32 -8.51
C PHE A 75 -33.29 39.53 -7.61
N GLY A 76 -32.36 40.38 -8.03
CA GLY A 76 -31.99 41.62 -7.37
C GLY A 76 -32.84 42.81 -7.76
#